data_AF-A0A0C3Q4Y2-F1
#
_entry.id   AF-A0A0C3Q4Y2-F1
#
_cell.length_a   1.000
_cell.length_b   1.000
_cell.length_c   1.000
_cell.angle_alpha   90.00
_cell.angle_beta   90.00
_cell.angle_gamma   90.00
#
_symmetry.space_group_name_H-M   'P 1'
#
loop_
_entity.id
_entity.type
_entity.pdbx_description
1 polymer ?
#
loop_
_entity_poly.entity_id
_entity_poly.type
_entity_poly.pdbx_seq_one_letter_code
_entity_poly.pdbx_strand_id
1 'polypeptide(L)'
;MRFSIAVAFAASLASAYTVLKRQTDLPQCAQTCYTEANPSPCNTTDVACLCLNANFLKELASCTQKDCNPQEVEAAQAWGQATCQAAGINFQQPVPACAQACDKNSTPSSTCAAGDTACFCKDSAYVNSLVQCVRGTCTGQDLTTAEIVGAAVCRAVDVDISSIMNPA
;
A
#
# COMPACT_ATOMS: atom_id res chain seq x y z
N MET A 1 41.28 -23.24 32.24
CA MET A 1 41.01 -23.54 30.82
C MET A 1 39.99 -22.51 30.34
N ARG A 2 40.38 -21.65 29.40
CA ARG A 2 39.58 -20.49 28.97
C ARG A 2 38.93 -20.89 27.64
N PHE A 3 37.63 -21.10 27.62
CA PHE A 3 36.90 -21.43 26.40
C PHE A 3 36.41 -20.13 25.75
N SER A 4 37.10 -19.71 24.69
CA SER A 4 36.66 -18.62 23.82
C SER A 4 35.59 -19.16 22.87
N ILE A 5 34.34 -18.71 23.01
CA ILE A 5 33.27 -18.96 22.03
C ILE A 5 33.20 -17.73 21.12
N ALA A 6 33.71 -17.88 19.90
CA ALA A 6 33.51 -16.89 18.84
C ALA A 6 32.08 -17.04 18.29
N VAL A 7 31.19 -16.13 18.66
CA VAL A 7 29.85 -16.01 18.07
C VAL A 7 30.00 -15.31 16.72
N ALA A 8 29.96 -16.09 15.64
CA ALA A 8 29.84 -15.55 14.29
C ALA A 8 28.40 -15.03 14.11
N PHE A 9 28.24 -13.70 14.11
CA PHE A 9 27.00 -13.05 13.69
C PHE A 9 26.84 -13.26 12.18
N ALA A 10 26.04 -14.24 11.78
CA ALA A 10 25.51 -14.32 10.44
C ALA A 10 24.57 -13.13 10.24
N ALA A 11 25.04 -12.09 9.55
CA ALA A 11 24.22 -10.96 9.16
C ALA A 11 23.07 -11.46 8.28
N SER A 12 21.85 -11.31 8.77
CA SER A 12 20.61 -11.59 8.06
C SER A 12 20.47 -10.66 6.86
N LEU A 13 20.87 -11.11 5.66
CA LEU A 13 20.70 -10.42 4.38
C LEU A 13 19.25 -10.40 3.87
N ALA A 14 18.25 -10.71 4.71
CA ALA A 14 16.87 -10.91 4.29
C ALA A 14 16.17 -9.66 3.71
N SER A 15 16.70 -8.46 3.96
CA SER A 15 16.03 -7.20 3.58
C SER A 15 16.30 -6.72 2.15
N ALA A 16 17.29 -7.29 1.44
CA ALA A 16 17.62 -6.89 0.06
C ALA A 16 17.01 -7.80 -1.01
N TYR A 17 16.70 -9.06 -0.68
CA TYR A 17 16.15 -10.03 -1.64
C TYR A 17 14.74 -9.68 -2.09
N THR A 18 13.92 -9.05 -1.25
CA THR A 18 12.54 -8.66 -1.62
C THR A 18 12.53 -7.48 -2.60
N VAL A 19 13.49 -6.56 -2.50
CA VAL A 19 13.65 -5.44 -3.45
C VAL A 19 14.20 -5.95 -4.78
N LEU A 20 15.22 -6.82 -4.75
CA LEU A 20 15.79 -7.40 -5.98
C LEU A 20 14.78 -8.26 -6.75
N LYS A 21 14.00 -9.11 -6.06
CA LYS A 21 13.04 -10.00 -6.73
C LYS A 21 11.85 -9.25 -7.34
N ARG A 22 11.55 -8.06 -6.85
CA ARG A 22 10.55 -7.16 -7.46
C ARG A 22 11.07 -6.59 -8.77
N GLN A 23 12.34 -6.25 -8.90
CA GLN A 23 12.86 -5.65 -10.14
C GLN A 23 13.23 -6.66 -11.24
N THR A 24 13.48 -7.93 -10.94
CA THR A 24 13.96 -8.88 -11.97
C THR A 24 12.96 -9.16 -13.09
N ASP A 25 11.66 -9.04 -12.82
CA ASP A 25 10.59 -9.36 -13.78
C ASP A 25 9.97 -8.10 -14.42
N LEU A 26 10.37 -6.90 -13.98
CA LEU A 26 9.92 -5.64 -14.57
C LEU A 26 10.79 -5.30 -15.79
N PRO A 27 10.21 -4.99 -16.97
CA PRO A 27 10.99 -4.60 -18.14
C PRO A 27 11.89 -3.39 -17.86
N GLN A 28 13.09 -3.36 -18.46
CA GLN A 28 14.08 -2.30 -18.21
C GLN A 28 13.50 -0.89 -18.43
N CYS A 29 12.70 -0.68 -19.49
CA CYS A 29 12.04 0.61 -19.70
C CYS A 29 11.17 1.02 -18.51
N ALA A 30 10.35 0.09 -18.01
CA ALA A 30 9.46 0.36 -16.88
C ALA A 30 10.21 0.51 -15.54
N GLN A 31 11.42 -0.07 -15.39
CA GLN A 31 12.27 0.17 -14.22
C GLN A 31 12.72 1.63 -14.12
N THR A 32 13.08 2.25 -15.26
CA THR A 32 13.41 3.68 -15.31
C THR A 32 12.21 4.51 -14.87
N CYS A 33 11.04 4.28 -15.48
CA CYS A 33 9.81 4.99 -15.13
C CYS A 33 9.41 4.82 -13.65
N TYR A 34 9.60 3.62 -13.08
CA TYR A 34 9.34 3.36 -11.68
C TYR A 34 10.26 4.16 -10.74
N THR A 35 11.51 4.35 -11.14
CA THR A 35 12.51 5.10 -10.37
C THR A 35 12.29 6.61 -10.46
N GLU A 36 11.78 7.10 -11.60
CA GLU A 36 11.50 8.52 -11.83
C GLU A 36 10.17 8.98 -11.24
N ALA A 37 9.18 8.09 -11.12
CA ALA A 37 7.89 8.41 -10.53
C ALA A 37 8.03 8.79 -9.05
N ASN A 38 7.39 9.88 -8.64
CA ASN A 38 7.48 10.40 -7.29
C ASN A 38 6.71 9.52 -6.30
N PRO A 39 7.38 8.86 -5.34
CA PRO A 39 6.72 7.97 -4.39
C PRO A 39 5.96 8.73 -3.30
N SER A 40 6.28 10.02 -3.09
CA SER A 40 5.73 10.83 -2.01
C SER A 40 4.20 10.89 -2.08
N PRO A 41 3.49 10.77 -0.94
CA PRO A 41 4.00 10.72 0.45
C PRO A 41 4.44 9.32 0.94
N CYS A 42 4.35 8.29 0.10
CA CYS A 42 4.71 6.93 0.49
C CYS A 42 6.23 6.73 0.60
N ASN A 43 6.63 5.83 1.50
CA ASN A 43 7.98 5.28 1.49
C ASN A 43 8.16 4.37 0.26
N THR A 44 9.34 4.38 -0.37
CA THR A 44 9.65 3.54 -1.55
C THR A 44 9.52 2.04 -1.29
N THR A 45 9.60 1.61 -0.04
CA THR A 45 9.39 0.21 0.36
C THR A 45 7.96 -0.13 0.76
N ASP A 46 7.09 0.88 0.95
CA ASP A 46 5.68 0.70 1.31
C ASP A 46 4.84 0.47 0.05
N VAL A 47 4.88 -0.77 -0.43
CA VAL A 47 4.19 -1.17 -1.66
C VAL A 47 2.70 -0.94 -1.59
N ALA A 48 2.05 -1.22 -0.45
CA ALA A 48 0.62 -1.02 -0.31
C ALA A 48 0.25 0.46 -0.48
N CYS A 49 1.04 1.37 0.13
CA CYS A 49 0.86 2.81 -0.06
C CYS A 49 1.11 3.23 -1.51
N LEU A 50 2.21 2.79 -2.13
CA LEU A 50 2.51 3.11 -3.54
C LEU A 50 1.41 2.64 -4.50
N CYS A 51 0.83 1.47 -4.24
CA CYS A 51 -0.30 0.91 -5.00
C CYS A 51 -1.61 1.69 -4.85
N LEU A 52 -1.71 2.60 -3.88
CA LEU A 52 -2.87 3.47 -3.67
C LEU A 52 -2.53 4.96 -3.85
N ASN A 53 -1.27 5.29 -4.15
CA ASN A 53 -0.84 6.64 -4.46
C ASN A 53 -1.18 6.99 -5.92
N ALA A 54 -2.29 7.71 -6.10
CA ALA A 54 -2.78 8.10 -7.41
C ALA A 54 -1.77 8.94 -8.22
N ASN A 55 -0.95 9.77 -7.57
CA ASN A 55 0.06 10.57 -8.28
C ASN A 55 1.19 9.69 -8.80
N PHE A 56 1.75 8.83 -7.95
CA PHE A 56 2.79 7.87 -8.32
C PHE A 56 2.34 6.98 -9.49
N LEU A 57 1.14 6.38 -9.38
CA LEU A 57 0.60 5.51 -10.42
C LEU A 57 0.37 6.25 -11.74
N LYS A 58 -0.08 7.51 -11.68
CA LYS A 58 -0.28 8.36 -12.87
C LYS A 58 1.04 8.69 -13.55
N GLU A 59 2.06 9.08 -12.80
CA GLU A 59 3.39 9.38 -13.34
C GLU A 59 4.02 8.14 -13.98
N LEU A 60 3.99 7.00 -13.27
CA LEU A 60 4.48 5.72 -13.78
C LEU A 60 3.76 5.30 -15.07
N ALA A 61 2.42 5.37 -15.09
CA ALA A 61 1.63 5.03 -16.27
C ALA A 61 1.93 5.98 -17.44
N SER A 62 2.08 7.28 -17.17
CA SER A 62 2.38 8.27 -18.21
C SER A 62 3.77 8.06 -18.82
N CYS A 63 4.79 7.79 -18.00
CA CYS A 63 6.13 7.48 -18.47
C CYS A 63 6.15 6.19 -19.30
N THR A 64 5.58 5.10 -18.76
CA THR A 64 5.57 3.81 -19.45
C THR A 64 4.84 3.85 -20.79
N GLN A 65 3.71 4.55 -20.88
CA GLN A 65 2.98 4.72 -22.16
C GLN A 65 3.75 5.55 -23.18
N LYS A 66 4.60 6.48 -22.72
CA LYS A 66 5.36 7.38 -23.59
C LYS A 66 6.65 6.73 -24.10
N ASP A 67 7.38 6.07 -23.21
CA ASP A 67 8.77 5.70 -23.44
C ASP A 67 8.97 4.19 -23.66
N CYS A 68 7.99 3.34 -23.31
CA CYS A 68 8.08 1.89 -23.48
C CYS A 68 7.27 1.39 -24.69
N ASN A 69 7.68 0.25 -25.24
CA ASN A 69 6.90 -0.40 -26.29
C ASN A 69 5.63 -1.09 -25.71
N PRO A 70 4.61 -1.41 -26.54
CA PRO A 70 3.35 -1.97 -26.05
C PRO A 70 3.50 -3.26 -25.21
N GLN A 71 4.43 -4.15 -25.58
CA GLN A 71 4.69 -5.38 -24.85
C GLN A 71 5.31 -5.11 -23.47
N GLU A 72 6.19 -4.12 -23.37
CA GLU A 72 6.77 -3.69 -22.10
C GLU A 72 5.71 -3.02 -21.20
N VAL A 73 4.80 -2.24 -21.79
CA VAL A 73 3.67 -1.65 -21.05
C VAL A 73 2.77 -2.74 -20.47
N GLU A 74 2.39 -3.74 -21.27
CA GLU A 74 1.55 -4.86 -20.81
C GLU A 74 2.24 -5.66 -19.71
N ALA A 75 3.54 -5.98 -19.88
CA ALA A 75 4.32 -6.69 -18.87
C ALA A 75 4.46 -5.87 -17.57
N ALA A 76 4.66 -4.54 -17.66
CA ALA A 76 4.72 -3.66 -16.50
C ALA A 76 3.38 -3.58 -15.76
N GLN A 77 2.25 -3.56 -16.48
CA GLN A 77 0.92 -3.60 -15.89
C GLN A 77 0.67 -4.92 -15.15
N ALA A 78 0.98 -6.06 -15.78
CA ALA A 78 0.84 -7.38 -15.14
C ALA A 78 1.72 -7.49 -13.90
N TRP A 79 2.97 -7.00 -13.98
CA TRP A 79 3.87 -6.94 -12.85
C TRP A 79 3.33 -6.06 -11.71
N GLY A 80 2.80 -4.88 -12.03
CA GLY A 80 2.23 -3.94 -11.06
C GLY A 80 1.03 -4.56 -10.33
N GLN A 81 0.13 -5.21 -11.08
CA GLN A 81 -1.01 -5.92 -10.50
C GLN A 81 -0.56 -7.03 -9.55
N ALA A 82 0.38 -7.88 -9.96
CA ALA A 82 0.90 -8.96 -9.12
C ALA A 82 1.61 -8.43 -7.87
N THR A 83 2.38 -7.35 -8.01
CA THR A 83 3.10 -6.69 -6.91
C THR A 83 2.14 -6.10 -5.88
N CYS A 84 1.09 -5.40 -6.33
CA CYS A 84 0.06 -4.85 -5.46
C CYS A 84 -0.77 -5.95 -4.79
N GLN A 85 -1.13 -7.00 -5.53
CA GLN A 85 -1.87 -8.13 -4.97
C GLN A 85 -1.07 -8.85 -3.88
N ALA A 86 0.25 -9.04 -4.07
CA ALA A 86 1.13 -9.60 -3.05
C ALA A 86 1.25 -8.71 -1.80
N ALA A 87 0.98 -7.40 -1.93
CA ALA A 87 0.89 -6.46 -0.82
C ALA A 87 -0.51 -6.34 -0.20
N GLY A 88 -1.47 -7.18 -0.62
CA GLY A 88 -2.85 -7.16 -0.13
C GLY A 88 -3.77 -6.18 -0.85
N ILE A 89 -3.31 -5.51 -1.91
CA ILE A 89 -4.11 -4.57 -2.70
C ILE A 89 -4.62 -5.27 -3.96
N ASN A 90 -5.91 -5.55 -4.01
CA ASN A 90 -6.58 -6.06 -5.21
C ASN A 90 -7.36 -4.92 -5.89
N PHE A 91 -6.92 -4.47 -7.07
CA PHE A 91 -7.60 -3.38 -7.79
C PHE A 91 -9.04 -3.70 -8.21
N GLN A 92 -9.40 -4.96 -8.40
CA GLN A 92 -10.77 -5.37 -8.75
C GLN A 92 -11.67 -5.38 -7.52
N GLN A 93 -11.11 -5.69 -6.35
CA GLN A 93 -11.82 -5.70 -5.08
C GLN A 93 -10.90 -5.15 -3.97
N PRO A 94 -10.76 -3.81 -3.88
CA PRO A 94 -9.79 -3.21 -2.98
C PRO A 94 -10.13 -3.44 -1.52
N VAL A 95 -11.42 -3.59 -1.22
CA VAL A 95 -11.94 -3.74 0.14
C VAL A 95 -12.80 -5.01 0.20
N PRO A 96 -12.58 -5.89 1.21
CA PRO A 96 -13.43 -7.07 1.43
C PRO A 96 -14.91 -6.71 1.61
N ALA A 97 -15.80 -7.60 1.19
CA ALA A 97 -17.25 -7.36 1.23
C ALA A 97 -17.76 -7.00 2.64
N CYS A 98 -17.20 -7.60 3.69
CA CYS A 98 -17.55 -7.32 5.09
C CYS A 98 -17.26 -5.86 5.51
N ALA A 99 -16.25 -5.22 4.90
CA ALA A 99 -15.84 -3.85 5.21
C ALA A 99 -16.55 -2.81 4.32
N GLN A 100 -17.08 -3.20 3.15
CA GLN A 100 -17.85 -2.31 2.28
C GLN A 100 -19.12 -1.76 2.97
N ALA A 101 -19.74 -2.54 3.86
CA ALA A 101 -20.87 -2.09 4.65
C ALA A 101 -20.48 -1.02 5.69
N CYS A 102 -19.24 -1.06 6.18
CA CYS A 102 -18.75 -0.15 7.20
C CYS A 102 -18.50 1.26 6.67
N ASP A 103 -18.10 1.38 5.40
CA ASP A 103 -17.94 2.67 4.74
C ASP A 103 -19.29 3.40 4.58
N LYS A 104 -20.35 2.65 4.24
CA LYS A 104 -21.72 3.20 4.15
C LYS A 104 -22.29 3.65 5.50
N ASN A 105 -21.87 2.99 6.58
CA ASN A 105 -22.37 3.24 7.93
C ASN A 105 -21.58 4.34 8.66
N SER A 106 -20.37 4.66 8.19
CA SER A 106 -19.53 5.69 8.77
C SER A 106 -19.77 7.00 8.05
N THR A 107 -20.13 8.05 8.80
CA THR A 107 -20.37 9.38 8.22
C THR A 107 -19.16 10.26 8.49
N PRO A 108 -18.43 10.73 7.47
CA PRO A 108 -17.38 11.72 7.66
C PRO A 108 -17.94 13.03 8.20
N SER A 109 -17.08 13.86 8.81
CA SER A 109 -17.42 15.23 9.16
C SER A 109 -18.04 15.98 7.97
N SER A 110 -19.08 16.77 8.24
CA SER A 110 -19.74 17.63 7.25
C SER A 110 -18.83 18.71 6.65
N THR A 111 -17.64 18.90 7.23
CA THR A 111 -16.60 19.80 6.71
C THR A 111 -15.76 19.17 5.59
N CYS A 112 -15.79 17.84 5.43
CA CYS A 112 -15.06 17.15 4.39
C CYS A 112 -15.87 17.11 3.09
N ALA A 113 -15.25 17.49 1.98
CA ALA A 113 -15.87 17.35 0.67
C ALA A 113 -16.01 15.86 0.29
N ALA A 114 -16.99 15.54 -0.54
CA ALA A 114 -17.16 14.18 -1.04
C ALA A 114 -15.90 13.73 -1.80
N GLY A 115 -15.34 12.59 -1.40
CA GLY A 115 -14.11 12.03 -1.98
C GLY A 115 -12.82 12.66 -1.46
N ASP A 116 -12.87 13.55 -0.47
CA ASP A 116 -11.67 14.10 0.16
C ASP A 116 -11.08 13.10 1.16
N THR A 117 -10.36 12.11 0.64
CA THR A 117 -9.70 11.06 1.42
C THR A 117 -8.77 11.64 2.49
N ALA A 118 -8.06 12.73 2.19
CA ALA A 118 -7.16 13.36 3.17
C ALA A 118 -7.94 13.93 4.36
N CYS A 119 -9.07 14.59 4.10
CA CYS A 119 -9.96 15.08 5.15
C CYS A 119 -10.59 13.93 5.94
N PHE A 120 -11.07 12.89 5.26
CA PHE A 120 -11.66 11.71 5.91
C PHE A 120 -10.65 11.01 6.83
N CYS A 121 -9.41 10.81 6.37
CA CYS A 121 -8.34 10.19 7.18
C CYS A 121 -7.93 11.04 8.39
N LYS A 122 -8.07 12.38 8.31
CA LYS A 122 -7.81 13.29 9.44
C LYS A 122 -8.95 13.36 10.45
N ASP A 123 -10.16 12.96 10.04
CA ASP A 123 -11.30 12.84 10.94
C ASP A 123 -11.17 11.58 11.78
N SER A 124 -10.56 11.71 12.96
CA SER A 124 -10.36 10.59 13.87
C SER A 124 -11.68 9.95 14.33
N ALA A 125 -12.79 10.68 14.36
CA ALA A 125 -14.08 10.10 14.75
C ALA A 125 -14.61 9.18 13.64
N TYR A 126 -14.53 9.62 12.40
CA TYR A 126 -14.85 8.80 11.22
C TYR A 126 -13.94 7.57 11.16
N VAL A 127 -12.62 7.74 11.25
CA VAL A 127 -11.66 6.61 11.18
C VAL A 127 -11.89 5.62 12.33
N ASN A 128 -12.12 6.09 13.56
CA ASN A 128 -12.43 5.19 14.68
C ASN A 128 -13.73 4.42 14.46
N SER A 129 -14.80 5.09 14.00
CA SER A 129 -16.08 4.43 13.69
C SER A 129 -15.90 3.35 12.62
N LEU A 130 -15.15 3.65 11.57
CA LEU A 130 -14.87 2.72 10.48
C LEU A 130 -14.07 1.52 10.98
N VAL A 131 -12.98 1.74 11.72
CA VAL A 131 -12.14 0.67 12.30
C VAL A 131 -12.95 -0.23 13.25
N GLN A 132 -13.78 0.35 14.12
CA GLN A 132 -14.64 -0.42 15.02
C GLN A 132 -15.65 -1.28 14.26
N CYS A 133 -16.28 -0.72 13.22
CA CYS A 133 -17.18 -1.49 12.38
C CYS A 133 -16.44 -2.65 11.68
N VAL A 134 -15.30 -2.38 11.05
CA VAL A 134 -14.51 -3.39 10.33
C VAL A 134 -14.08 -4.52 11.26
N ARG A 135 -13.64 -4.20 12.49
CA ARG A 135 -13.28 -5.22 13.51
C ARG A 135 -14.48 -6.02 14.02
N GLY A 136 -15.68 -5.44 13.97
CA GLY A 136 -16.91 -6.12 14.34
C GLY A 136 -17.49 -7.01 13.23
N THR A 137 -17.17 -6.74 11.96
CA THR A 137 -17.79 -7.44 10.80
C THR A 137 -16.83 -8.34 10.03
N CYS A 138 -15.54 -8.02 10.00
CA CYS A 138 -14.51 -8.77 9.28
C CYS A 138 -13.69 -9.64 10.23
N THR A 139 -13.18 -10.76 9.73
CA THR A 139 -12.28 -11.67 10.48
C THR A 139 -11.19 -12.23 9.57
N GLY A 140 -10.15 -12.82 10.18
CA GLY A 140 -9.09 -13.51 9.44
C GLY A 140 -8.43 -12.61 8.39
N GLN A 141 -8.25 -13.15 7.18
CA GLN A 141 -7.58 -12.44 6.09
C GLN A 141 -8.34 -11.20 5.62
N ASP A 142 -9.67 -11.19 5.72
CA ASP A 142 -10.47 -10.03 5.33
C ASP A 142 -10.23 -8.85 6.28
N LEU A 143 -10.14 -9.11 7.60
CA LEU A 143 -9.80 -8.07 8.57
C LEU A 143 -8.41 -7.49 8.29
N THR A 144 -7.41 -8.37 8.10
CA THR A 144 -6.04 -7.96 7.77
C THR A 144 -6.00 -7.13 6.48
N THR A 145 -6.72 -7.55 5.44
CA THR A 145 -6.78 -6.84 4.15
C THR A 145 -7.43 -5.48 4.31
N ALA A 146 -8.58 -5.39 5.00
CA ALA A 146 -9.28 -4.13 5.23
C ALA A 146 -8.41 -3.13 6.03
N GLU A 147 -7.70 -3.61 7.06
CA GLU A 147 -6.78 -2.79 7.84
C GLU A 147 -5.57 -2.33 7.00
N ILE A 148 -4.95 -3.21 6.20
CA ILE A 148 -3.85 -2.84 5.29
C ILE A 148 -4.30 -1.74 4.32
N VAL A 149 -5.45 -1.94 3.66
CA VAL A 149 -5.97 -1.01 2.65
C VAL A 149 -6.33 0.34 3.28
N GLY A 150 -7.04 0.33 4.42
CA GLY A 150 -7.41 1.56 5.13
C GLY A 150 -6.19 2.35 5.61
N ALA A 151 -5.16 1.67 6.12
CA ALA A 151 -3.92 2.31 6.51
C ALA A 151 -3.18 2.91 5.30
N ALA A 152 -3.06 2.12 4.23
CA ALA A 152 -2.30 2.49 3.04
C ALA A 152 -2.96 3.64 2.28
N VAL A 153 -4.30 3.69 2.20
CA VAL A 153 -5.00 4.79 1.52
C VAL A 153 -4.80 6.12 2.24
N CYS A 154 -4.77 6.11 3.59
CA CYS A 154 -4.49 7.32 4.37
C CYS A 154 -3.03 7.77 4.24
N ARG A 155 -2.08 6.83 4.26
CA ARG A 155 -0.66 7.16 4.02
C ARG A 155 -0.44 7.72 2.62
N ALA A 156 -1.15 7.24 1.60
CA ALA A 156 -1.07 7.74 0.23
C ALA A 156 -1.50 9.21 0.09
N VAL A 157 -2.21 9.76 1.08
CA VAL A 157 -2.60 11.17 1.18
C VAL A 157 -1.95 11.89 2.36
N ASP A 158 -0.81 11.38 2.83
CA ASP A 158 0.04 11.96 3.88
C ASP A 158 -0.65 12.03 5.26
N VAL A 159 -1.44 11.00 5.60
CA VAL A 159 -2.09 10.89 6.90
C VAL A 159 -1.75 9.56 7.56
N ASP A 160 -1.16 9.61 8.76
CA ASP A 160 -0.89 8.45 9.59
C ASP A 160 -2.02 8.20 10.59
N ILE A 161 -2.63 7.02 10.53
CA ILE A 161 -3.70 6.57 11.42
C ILE A 161 -3.28 5.42 12.34
N SER A 162 -1.98 5.14 12.44
CA SER A 162 -1.45 3.98 13.19
C SER A 162 -1.88 3.95 14.66
N SER A 163 -2.05 5.12 15.28
CA SER A 163 -2.53 5.27 16.66
C SER A 163 -3.99 4.85 16.84
N ILE A 164 -4.81 4.94 15.79
CA ILE A 164 -6.21 4.50 15.79
C ILE A 164 -6.30 3.00 15.52
N MET A 165 -5.45 2.50 14.63
CA MET A 165 -5.41 1.08 14.30
C MET A 165 -4.87 0.25 15.45
N ASN A 166 -3.83 0.69 16.14
CA ASN A 166 -3.27 -0.05 17.27
C ASN A 166 -3.37 0.80 18.54
N PRO A 167 -4.58 0.95 19.12
CA PRO A 167 -4.74 1.64 20.39
C PRO A 167 -4.01 0.83 21.47
N ALA A 168 -3.26 1.53 22.33
CA ALA A 168 -2.48 0.96 23.41
C ALA A 168 -3.34 0.25 24.47
#